data_AF-A0A434F487-F1
#
_entry.id   AF-A0A434F487-F1
#
_cell.length_a   1.000
_cell.length_b   1.000
_cell.length_c   1.000
_cell.angle_alpha   90.00
_cell.angle_beta   90.00
_cell.angle_gamma   90.00
#
_symmetry.space_group_name_H-M   'P 1'
#
loop_
_entity.id
_entity.type
_entity.pdbx_description
1 polymer ?
#
loop_
_entity_poly.entity_id
_entity_poly.type
_entity_poly.pdbx_seq_one_letter_code
_entity_poly.pdbx_strand_id
1 'polypeptide(L)'
;ARINRLTGTLSTKGNLSASGTVGIVPAQGFPADLSIKLTDGRYTDGRVVTANLGGDLTIKGPLVSAPVIAGTINLARTVITVPEKLPGSLSALDVKHKNAPASVRAQDKALRPATSSGSSNSGSGLTLDVTVNAPNQIFIQGRGVDAELGGSLKLTGPASSPQAVGTFTLQRGRLTILSKRLTFTEGTIGFQGSLVPYLNMTATTTTSSATVTIVVSGEATDPKFTFSSVPALPQDEVLAQLIFGQSMSKLSPLQIAQLASAAAQLAGVGGSTSLLENLQSAIGVDDLDVTTDEKGGTAVSAGKYLNDRTYVTIQKGDKPGSGKATIDLNVGRGVKLRGEANDAGEAKGGVFYEREY
;
A
#
# COMPACT_ATOMS: atom_id res chain seq x y z
N ALA A 1 13.37 -43.32 -13.56
CA ALA A 1 14.58 -42.96 -12.79
C ALA A 1 14.24 -42.86 -11.31
N ARG A 2 15.16 -43.27 -10.44
CA ARG A 2 15.04 -43.12 -8.98
C ARG A 2 16.07 -42.09 -8.51
N ILE A 3 15.61 -41.12 -7.72
CA ILE A 3 16.44 -40.10 -7.10
C ILE A 3 16.63 -40.53 -5.65
N ASN A 4 17.81 -41.06 -5.33
CA ASN A 4 18.14 -41.48 -3.97
C ASN A 4 18.32 -40.27 -3.05
N ARG A 5 19.03 -39.24 -3.52
CA ARG A 5 19.25 -38.00 -2.80
C ARG A 5 19.71 -36.91 -3.76
N LEU A 6 19.03 -35.78 -3.74
CA LEU A 6 19.45 -34.51 -4.32
C LEU A 6 19.56 -33.51 -3.18
N THR A 7 20.63 -32.74 -3.11
CA THR A 7 20.82 -31.71 -2.08
C THR A 7 21.23 -30.39 -2.71
N GLY A 8 20.77 -29.29 -2.14
CA GLY A 8 21.14 -27.94 -2.53
C GLY A 8 21.11 -26.99 -1.34
N THR A 9 21.71 -25.82 -1.53
CA THR A 9 21.72 -24.73 -0.54
C THR A 9 21.04 -23.51 -1.13
N LEU A 10 20.22 -22.81 -0.33
CA LEU A 10 19.62 -21.56 -0.76
C LEU A 10 20.66 -20.43 -0.73
N SER A 11 20.60 -19.52 -1.69
CA SER A 11 21.49 -18.35 -1.79
C SER A 11 21.45 -17.43 -0.57
N THR A 12 20.29 -17.38 0.08
CA THR A 12 19.99 -16.54 1.26
C THR A 12 20.30 -17.21 2.59
N LYS A 13 20.34 -18.56 2.62
CA LYS A 13 20.61 -19.50 3.74
C LYS A 13 19.59 -20.65 3.75
N GLY A 14 20.06 -21.85 4.09
CA GLY A 14 19.25 -23.04 4.33
C GLY A 14 19.58 -24.19 3.40
N ASN A 15 19.14 -25.38 3.80
CA ASN A 15 19.43 -26.63 3.09
C ASN A 15 18.15 -27.23 2.53
N LEU A 16 18.20 -27.61 1.26
CA LEU A 16 17.15 -28.31 0.55
C LEU A 16 17.63 -29.74 0.27
N SER A 17 16.77 -30.72 0.52
CA SER A 17 16.98 -32.09 0.09
C SER A 17 15.76 -32.63 -0.62
N ALA A 18 15.95 -33.44 -1.66
CA ALA A 18 14.87 -34.06 -2.40
C ALA A 18 15.21 -35.53 -2.71
N SER A 19 14.18 -36.36 -2.76
CA SER A 19 14.27 -37.79 -3.08
C SER A 19 12.96 -38.27 -3.68
N GLY A 20 12.98 -39.33 -4.49
CA GLY A 20 11.75 -39.87 -5.05
C GLY A 20 11.95 -40.56 -6.39
N THR A 21 10.89 -40.60 -7.21
CA THR A 21 10.90 -41.26 -8.51
C THR A 21 10.35 -40.35 -9.60
N VAL A 22 10.88 -40.52 -10.81
CA VAL A 22 10.37 -39.90 -12.03
C VAL A 22 10.24 -40.98 -13.09
N GLY A 23 9.01 -41.22 -13.56
CA GLY A 23 8.73 -42.11 -14.68
C GLY A 23 9.29 -41.54 -15.98
N ILE A 24 10.05 -42.33 -16.73
CA ILE A 24 10.58 -41.94 -18.04
C ILE A 24 9.58 -42.40 -19.11
N VAL A 25 8.36 -41.88 -19.02
CA VAL A 25 7.26 -42.22 -19.93
C VAL A 25 6.74 -40.90 -20.52
N PRO A 26 7.23 -40.47 -21.69
CA PRO A 26 6.84 -39.19 -22.29
C PRO A 26 5.33 -39.06 -22.52
N ALA A 27 4.67 -40.17 -22.89
CA ALA A 27 3.21 -40.21 -23.09
C ALA A 27 2.41 -39.93 -21.80
N GLN A 28 2.99 -40.15 -20.63
CA GLN A 28 2.38 -39.82 -19.33
C GLN A 28 2.92 -38.52 -18.74
N GLY A 29 3.68 -37.75 -19.52
CA GLY A 29 4.20 -36.46 -19.09
C GLY A 29 5.21 -36.54 -17.95
N PHE A 30 6.01 -37.61 -17.89
CA PHE A 30 7.00 -37.86 -16.84
C PHE A 30 6.40 -37.83 -15.42
N PRO A 31 5.60 -38.85 -15.05
CA PRO A 31 4.94 -38.86 -13.75
C PRO A 31 5.99 -38.87 -12.63
N ALA A 32 5.90 -37.93 -11.72
CA ALA A 32 6.82 -37.79 -10.61
C ALA A 32 6.13 -38.04 -9.26
N ASP A 33 6.89 -38.60 -8.32
CA ASP A 33 6.58 -38.62 -6.89
C ASP A 33 7.86 -38.25 -6.16
N LEU A 34 8.00 -36.96 -5.84
CA LEU A 34 9.17 -36.39 -5.20
C LEU A 34 8.80 -35.91 -3.81
N SER A 35 9.62 -36.24 -2.82
CA SER A 35 9.61 -35.64 -1.50
C SER A 35 10.73 -34.61 -1.41
N ILE A 36 10.42 -33.45 -0.84
CA ILE A 36 11.31 -32.30 -0.70
C ILE A 36 11.27 -31.87 0.76
N LYS A 37 12.44 -31.72 1.36
CA LYS A 37 12.61 -31.22 2.72
C LYS A 37 13.47 -29.98 2.72
N LEU A 38 12.93 -28.90 3.27
CA LEU A 38 13.59 -27.61 3.47
C LEU A 38 13.90 -27.43 4.95
N THR A 39 15.16 -27.18 5.27
CA THR A 39 15.65 -26.99 6.65
C THR A 39 16.37 -25.65 6.77
N ASP A 40 15.98 -24.84 7.77
CA ASP A 40 16.56 -23.52 8.07
C ASP A 40 16.62 -22.59 6.84
N GLY A 41 15.58 -22.63 6.01
CA GLY A 41 15.44 -21.78 4.84
C GLY A 41 15.23 -20.32 5.24
N ARG A 42 15.86 -19.41 4.51
CA ARG A 42 15.63 -17.97 4.66
C ARG A 42 15.11 -17.40 3.36
N TYR A 43 14.00 -16.67 3.39
CA TYR A 43 13.50 -15.87 2.30
C TYR A 43 13.65 -14.39 2.64
N THR A 44 14.08 -13.58 1.67
CA THR A 44 14.04 -12.13 1.78
C THR A 44 13.91 -11.52 0.39
N ASP A 45 13.04 -10.52 0.25
CA ASP A 45 12.90 -9.71 -0.97
C ASP A 45 13.75 -8.43 -0.90
N GLY A 46 14.49 -8.23 0.19
CA GLY A 46 15.31 -7.05 0.46
C GLY A 46 14.53 -5.77 0.76
N ARG A 47 13.20 -5.81 0.84
CA ARG A 47 12.35 -4.61 0.95
C ARG A 47 11.26 -4.73 2.00
N VAL A 48 10.40 -5.73 1.87
CA VAL A 48 9.12 -5.83 2.59
C VAL A 48 9.08 -7.08 3.44
N VAL A 49 9.61 -8.21 2.99
CA VAL A 49 9.46 -9.49 3.69
C VAL A 49 10.81 -10.13 3.95
N THR A 50 10.98 -10.61 5.19
CA THR A 50 12.06 -11.50 5.59
C THR A 50 11.47 -12.63 6.41
N ALA A 51 11.60 -13.87 5.96
CA ALA A 51 11.04 -15.04 6.63
C ALA A 51 12.07 -16.15 6.81
N ASN A 52 12.10 -16.76 7.99
CA ASN A 52 12.74 -18.04 8.19
C ASN A 52 11.67 -19.13 8.08
N LEU A 53 11.94 -20.18 7.31
CA LEU A 53 10.99 -21.23 7.05
C LEU A 53 11.64 -22.61 6.93
N GLY A 54 10.93 -23.62 7.38
CA GLY A 54 11.21 -25.02 7.12
C GLY A 54 9.97 -25.69 6.55
N GLY A 55 10.10 -26.84 5.91
CA GLY A 55 8.93 -27.52 5.40
C GLY A 55 9.22 -28.87 4.76
N ASP A 56 8.16 -29.66 4.69
CA ASP A 56 8.12 -30.94 4.00
C ASP A 56 7.07 -30.83 2.91
N LEU A 57 7.52 -30.92 1.66
CA LEU A 57 6.73 -30.75 0.45
C LEU A 57 6.83 -32.02 -0.39
N THR A 58 5.83 -32.23 -1.23
CA THR A 58 5.80 -33.30 -2.22
C THR A 58 5.46 -32.71 -3.57
N ILE A 59 6.03 -33.26 -4.63
CA ILE A 59 5.64 -32.95 -6.01
C ILE A 59 5.12 -34.23 -6.62
N LYS A 60 3.84 -34.23 -7.00
CA LYS A 60 3.17 -35.40 -7.57
C LYS A 60 2.54 -35.09 -8.93
N GLY A 61 2.57 -36.08 -9.81
CA GLY A 61 1.90 -36.02 -11.10
C GLY A 61 2.82 -35.72 -12.29
N PRO A 62 2.26 -35.46 -13.47
CA PRO A 62 3.01 -35.27 -14.71
C PRO A 62 3.76 -33.94 -14.72
N LEU A 63 5.09 -33.97 -14.73
CA LEU A 63 5.97 -32.80 -14.65
C LEU A 63 5.82 -31.78 -15.81
N VAL A 64 5.23 -32.18 -16.93
CA VAL A 64 5.09 -31.34 -18.13
C VAL A 64 3.68 -30.79 -18.38
N SER A 65 2.68 -31.16 -17.57
CA SER A 65 1.31 -30.64 -17.74
C SER A 65 0.81 -29.85 -16.52
N ALA A 66 0.82 -30.43 -15.32
CA ALA A 66 0.51 -29.73 -14.07
C ALA A 66 0.82 -30.63 -12.85
N PRO A 67 2.07 -30.73 -12.38
CA PRO A 67 2.34 -31.41 -11.12
C PRO A 67 1.77 -30.58 -9.97
N VAL A 68 1.37 -31.27 -8.91
CA VAL A 68 0.87 -30.66 -7.69
C VAL A 68 2.00 -30.62 -6.67
N ILE A 69 2.30 -29.42 -6.14
CA ILE A 69 3.10 -29.26 -4.92
C ILE A 69 2.15 -29.28 -3.73
N ALA A 70 2.26 -30.30 -2.90
CA ALA A 70 1.48 -30.44 -1.68
C ALA A 70 2.37 -30.59 -0.46
N GLY A 71 1.96 -30.05 0.68
CA GLY A 71 2.67 -30.26 1.95
C GLY A 71 2.54 -29.10 2.92
N THR A 72 3.49 -29.02 3.86
CA THR A 72 3.46 -28.03 4.93
C THR A 72 4.74 -27.21 4.97
N ILE A 73 4.59 -25.90 5.05
CA ILE A 73 5.65 -24.94 5.35
C ILE A 73 5.39 -24.37 6.73
N ASN A 74 6.37 -24.47 7.61
CA ASN A 74 6.34 -23.85 8.93
C ASN A 74 7.19 -22.59 8.89
N LEU A 75 6.54 -21.44 9.03
CA LEU A 75 7.18 -20.16 9.23
C LEU A 75 7.65 -20.07 10.69
N ALA A 76 8.94 -19.82 10.83
CA ALA A 76 9.52 -19.34 12.06
C ALA A 76 9.46 -17.79 12.04
N ARG A 77 10.54 -17.12 12.46
CA ARG A 77 10.60 -15.66 12.51
C ARG A 77 10.38 -15.04 11.13
N THR A 78 9.25 -14.36 10.98
CA THR A 78 8.86 -13.63 9.78
C THR A 78 8.66 -12.18 10.13
N VAL A 79 9.36 -11.28 9.46
CA VAL A 79 9.24 -9.83 9.63
C VAL A 79 8.71 -9.24 8.33
N ILE A 80 7.59 -8.55 8.44
CA ILE A 80 6.93 -7.79 7.37
C ILE A 80 7.13 -6.31 7.70
N THR A 81 7.91 -5.63 6.87
CA THR A 81 8.18 -4.20 7.01
C THR A 81 7.21 -3.41 6.16
N VAL A 82 6.41 -2.53 6.77
CA VAL A 82 5.50 -1.60 6.10
C VAL A 82 6.28 -0.35 5.67
N PRO A 83 6.51 -0.14 4.36
CA PRO A 83 7.30 1.00 3.89
C PRO A 83 6.51 2.33 3.97
N GLU A 84 7.23 3.45 4.04
CA GLU A 84 6.63 4.81 4.05
C GLU A 84 5.96 5.18 2.73
N LYS A 85 6.47 4.63 1.63
CA LYS A 85 5.84 4.64 0.32
C LYS A 85 5.79 3.20 -0.14
N LEU A 86 4.60 2.68 -0.46
CA LEU A 86 4.53 1.47 -1.26
C LEU A 86 5.36 1.73 -2.52
N PRO A 87 6.23 0.81 -2.96
CA PRO A 87 6.89 0.95 -4.24
C PRO A 87 5.78 1.24 -5.23
N GLY A 88 5.84 2.40 -5.92
CA GLY A 88 4.91 2.66 -7.00
C GLY A 88 4.98 1.42 -7.88
N SER A 89 3.85 0.72 -8.05
CA SER A 89 3.80 -0.30 -9.09
C SER A 89 4.24 0.46 -10.31
N LEU A 90 5.42 0.13 -10.85
CA LEU A 90 5.70 0.42 -12.23
C LEU A 90 4.68 -0.47 -12.95
N SER A 91 3.44 0.01 -13.06
CA SER A 91 2.63 -0.29 -14.22
C SER A 91 3.55 0.12 -15.34
N ALA A 92 4.24 -0.87 -15.92
CA ALA A 92 5.03 -0.63 -17.11
C ALA A 92 4.04 0.06 -18.05
N LEU A 93 4.24 1.36 -18.30
CA LEU A 93 3.48 2.03 -19.32
C LEU A 93 3.67 1.16 -20.56
N ASP A 94 2.59 0.62 -21.10
CA ASP A 94 2.63 -0.08 -22.39
C ASP A 94 2.82 0.98 -23.48
N VAL A 95 4.04 1.49 -23.58
CA VAL A 95 4.41 2.49 -24.58
C VAL A 95 4.50 1.76 -25.92
N LYS A 96 3.43 1.88 -26.71
CA LYS A 96 3.44 1.51 -28.13
C LYS A 96 4.01 2.66 -28.95
N HIS A 97 5.29 2.57 -29.28
CA HIS A 97 5.93 3.50 -30.20
C HIS A 97 5.38 3.31 -31.63
N LYS A 98 4.66 4.30 -32.17
CA LYS A 98 4.25 4.33 -33.58
C LYS A 98 5.35 5.04 -34.38
N ASN A 99 5.97 4.36 -35.34
CA ASN A 99 7.05 4.88 -36.22
C ASN A 99 8.35 5.32 -35.51
N ALA A 100 8.86 4.55 -34.54
CA ALA A 100 10.15 4.85 -33.91
C ALA A 100 11.35 4.74 -34.88
N PRO A 101 12.31 5.70 -34.86
CA PRO A 101 13.59 5.60 -35.56
C PRO A 101 14.37 4.32 -35.20
N ALA A 102 15.27 3.87 -36.09
CA ALA A 102 15.99 2.61 -35.92
C ALA A 102 16.81 2.51 -34.61
N SER A 103 17.41 3.63 -34.18
CA SER A 103 18.15 3.73 -32.92
C SER A 103 17.24 3.51 -31.70
N VAL A 104 16.05 4.12 -31.70
CA VAL A 104 15.06 3.97 -30.63
C VAL A 104 14.55 2.53 -30.59
N ARG A 105 14.28 1.89 -31.74
CA ARG A 105 13.89 0.46 -31.79
C ARG A 105 14.97 -0.48 -31.27
N ALA A 106 16.24 -0.20 -31.56
CA ALA A 106 17.36 -0.99 -31.08
C ALA A 106 17.55 -0.84 -29.57
N GLN A 107 17.40 0.38 -29.05
CA GLN A 107 17.44 0.66 -27.62
C GLN A 107 16.24 0.07 -26.88
N ASP A 108 15.03 0.14 -27.44
CA ASP A 108 13.83 -0.47 -26.88
C ASP A 108 13.96 -2.01 -26.81
N LYS A 109 14.57 -2.63 -27.83
CA LYS A 109 14.89 -4.07 -27.82
C LYS A 109 15.96 -4.45 -26.80
N ALA A 110 16.91 -3.56 -26.51
CA ALA A 110 17.97 -3.78 -25.53
C ALA A 110 17.49 -3.52 -24.08
N LEU A 111 16.57 -2.59 -23.90
CA LEU A 111 15.97 -2.21 -22.61
C LEU A 111 14.76 -3.05 -22.22
N ARG A 112 14.11 -3.70 -23.19
CA ARG A 112 13.20 -4.81 -22.93
C ARG A 112 14.06 -6.03 -22.55
N PRO A 113 14.18 -6.44 -21.27
CA PRO A 113 14.51 -7.83 -21.00
C PRO A 113 13.53 -8.68 -21.82
N ALA A 114 13.91 -9.87 -22.25
CA ALA A 114 12.98 -10.78 -22.90
C ALA A 114 11.81 -11.08 -21.95
N THR A 115 10.80 -10.20 -21.94
CA THR A 115 9.48 -10.49 -21.41
C THR A 115 9.01 -11.61 -22.30
N SER A 116 8.79 -12.74 -21.66
CA SER A 116 8.30 -14.01 -22.17
C SER A 116 6.93 -13.90 -22.82
N SER A 117 6.77 -13.04 -23.81
CA SER A 117 5.62 -12.93 -24.71
C SER A 117 6.07 -13.43 -26.08
N GLY A 118 6.18 -14.75 -26.21
CA GLY A 118 6.69 -15.39 -27.43
C GLY A 118 7.19 -16.82 -27.28
N SER A 119 7.13 -17.39 -26.08
CA SER A 119 7.12 -18.84 -25.92
C SER A 119 6.00 -19.15 -24.94
N SER A 120 4.86 -19.58 -25.48
CA SER A 120 4.07 -20.63 -24.85
C SER A 120 4.96 -21.88 -24.75
N ASN A 121 6.03 -21.81 -23.98
CA ASN A 121 6.65 -23.01 -23.50
C ASN A 121 5.65 -23.49 -22.47
N SER A 122 4.98 -24.57 -22.82
CA SER A 122 4.18 -25.49 -22.02
C SER A 122 4.94 -25.97 -20.77
N GLY A 123 5.50 -25.05 -20.00
CA GLY A 123 5.97 -25.23 -18.65
C GLY A 123 4.73 -25.36 -17.80
N SER A 124 4.14 -26.54 -17.88
CA SER A 124 3.40 -27.21 -16.83
C SER A 124 2.97 -26.29 -15.69
N GLY A 125 1.69 -25.90 -15.68
CA GLY A 125 1.13 -25.06 -14.63
C GLY A 125 1.23 -25.77 -13.29
N LEU A 126 2.29 -25.50 -12.55
CA LEU A 126 2.50 -26.03 -11.22
C LEU A 126 1.29 -25.65 -10.36
N THR A 127 0.64 -26.63 -9.74
CA THR A 127 -0.51 -26.37 -8.87
C THR A 127 -0.06 -26.45 -7.42
N LEU A 128 -0.53 -25.54 -6.58
CA LEU A 128 -0.23 -25.50 -5.16
C LEU A 128 -1.37 -26.15 -4.37
N ASP A 129 -1.00 -26.88 -3.33
CA ASP A 129 -1.83 -27.34 -2.22
C ASP A 129 -0.98 -27.32 -0.94
N VAL A 130 -0.55 -26.13 -0.55
CA VAL A 130 0.44 -25.93 0.51
C VAL A 130 -0.22 -25.32 1.74
N THR A 131 -0.03 -25.95 2.89
CA THR A 131 -0.39 -25.37 4.18
C THR A 131 0.80 -24.60 4.74
N VAL A 132 0.60 -23.34 5.06
CA VAL A 132 1.59 -22.45 5.67
C VAL A 132 1.18 -22.21 7.11
N ASN A 133 1.96 -22.72 8.06
CA ASN A 133 1.75 -22.57 9.48
C ASN A 133 2.68 -21.51 10.05
N ALA A 134 2.14 -20.61 10.87
CA ALA A 134 2.91 -19.58 11.54
C ALA A 134 2.31 -19.31 12.93
N PRO A 135 2.49 -20.22 13.91
CA PRO A 135 1.72 -20.19 15.15
C PRO A 135 1.88 -18.90 15.97
N ASN A 136 3.04 -18.25 15.96
CA ASN A 136 3.32 -17.09 16.83
C ASN A 136 4.66 -16.39 16.49
N GLN A 137 4.96 -16.15 15.21
CA GLN A 137 6.25 -15.58 14.79
C GLN A 137 6.17 -14.63 13.58
N ILE A 138 4.99 -14.11 13.27
CA ILE A 138 4.84 -13.07 12.25
C ILE A 138 4.87 -11.71 12.93
N PHE A 139 5.86 -10.90 12.60
CA PHE A 139 6.05 -9.55 13.11
C PHE A 139 5.74 -8.55 11.99
N ILE A 140 4.79 -7.65 12.22
CA ILE A 140 4.55 -6.50 11.34
C ILE A 140 5.18 -5.28 11.97
N GLN A 141 6.06 -4.61 11.23
CA GLN A 141 6.83 -3.46 11.71
C GLN A 141 6.80 -2.33 10.69
N GLY A 142 6.74 -1.08 11.14
CA GLY A 142 6.81 0.09 10.26
C GLY A 142 5.56 0.97 10.35
N ARG A 143 5.67 2.23 9.92
CA ARG A 143 4.62 3.26 10.09
C ARG A 143 4.05 3.33 11.51
N GLY A 144 4.90 3.09 12.52
CA GLY A 144 4.50 3.07 13.92
C GLY A 144 3.82 1.78 14.41
N VAL A 145 3.52 0.83 13.52
CA VAL A 145 3.03 -0.50 13.88
C VAL A 145 4.18 -1.37 14.37
N ASP A 146 3.93 -2.10 15.45
CA ASP A 146 4.77 -3.19 15.94
C ASP A 146 3.83 -4.25 16.52
N ALA A 147 3.54 -5.29 15.74
CA ALA A 147 2.54 -6.29 16.04
C ALA A 147 3.04 -7.71 15.81
N GLU A 148 2.62 -8.64 16.65
CA GLU A 148 2.86 -10.07 16.57
C GLU A 148 1.56 -10.79 16.22
N LEU A 149 1.61 -11.60 15.18
CA LEU A 149 0.49 -12.36 14.63
C LEU A 149 0.82 -13.86 14.64
N GLY A 150 -0.24 -14.66 14.74
CA GLY A 150 -0.19 -16.12 14.68
C GLY A 150 -1.36 -16.68 13.89
N GLY A 151 -1.17 -17.80 13.20
CA GLY A 151 -2.23 -18.46 12.44
C GLY A 151 -1.73 -19.41 11.37
N SER A 152 -2.60 -19.70 10.40
CA SER A 152 -2.33 -20.60 9.30
C SER A 152 -3.03 -20.14 8.02
N LEU A 153 -2.40 -20.45 6.89
CA LEU A 153 -2.86 -20.09 5.56
C LEU A 153 -2.75 -21.30 4.64
N LYS A 154 -3.75 -21.54 3.80
CA LYS A 154 -3.69 -22.51 2.72
C LYS A 154 -3.46 -21.77 1.40
N LEU A 155 -2.45 -22.20 0.65
CA LEU A 155 -2.14 -21.72 -0.69
C LEU A 155 -2.56 -22.78 -1.71
N THR A 156 -3.50 -22.42 -2.58
CA THR A 156 -4.08 -23.31 -3.58
C THR A 156 -4.02 -22.71 -5.00
N GLY A 157 -4.27 -23.55 -6.00
CA GLY A 157 -4.40 -23.12 -7.39
C GLY A 157 -3.05 -23.00 -8.12
N PRO A 158 -3.04 -22.48 -9.35
CA PRO A 158 -1.81 -22.39 -10.14
C PRO A 158 -0.77 -21.50 -9.46
N ALA A 159 0.51 -21.88 -9.48
CA ALA A 159 1.59 -21.08 -8.92
C ALA A 159 1.75 -19.72 -9.63
N SER A 160 1.24 -19.59 -10.86
CA SER A 160 1.15 -18.32 -11.60
C SER A 160 0.03 -17.40 -11.12
N SER A 161 -0.97 -17.91 -10.41
CA SER A 161 -2.08 -17.16 -9.83
C SER A 161 -2.58 -17.87 -8.56
N PRO A 162 -1.79 -17.84 -7.48
CA PRO A 162 -2.10 -18.58 -6.28
C PRO A 162 -3.24 -17.91 -5.51
N GLN A 163 -4.07 -18.74 -4.89
CA GLN A 163 -5.17 -18.33 -4.03
C GLN A 163 -4.79 -18.62 -2.58
N ALA A 164 -5.05 -17.66 -1.71
CA ALA A 164 -4.75 -17.77 -0.30
C ALA A 164 -6.05 -17.81 0.52
N VAL A 165 -6.18 -18.79 1.42
CA VAL A 165 -7.35 -18.94 2.29
C VAL A 165 -6.89 -19.23 3.70
N GLY A 166 -7.32 -18.41 4.66
CA GLY A 166 -6.93 -18.57 6.06
C GLY A 166 -6.96 -17.26 6.81
N THR A 167 -6.42 -17.26 8.03
CA THR A 167 -6.45 -16.08 8.89
C THR A 167 -5.24 -16.06 9.81
N PHE A 168 -4.68 -14.87 9.99
CA PHE A 168 -3.75 -14.58 11.07
C PHE A 168 -4.45 -13.71 12.11
N THR A 169 -4.26 -14.06 13.37
CA THR A 169 -4.86 -13.36 14.51
C THR A 169 -3.77 -12.67 15.31
N LEU A 170 -4.07 -11.45 15.74
CA LEU A 170 -3.22 -10.66 16.60
C LEU A 170 -3.02 -11.35 17.95
N GLN A 171 -1.76 -11.51 18.33
CA GLN A 171 -1.37 -11.99 19.65
C GLN A 171 -1.12 -10.81 20.59
N ARG A 172 -0.36 -9.82 20.10
CA ARG A 172 -0.09 -8.56 20.78
C ARG A 172 0.37 -7.53 19.77
N GLY A 173 0.22 -6.26 20.08
CA GLY A 173 0.84 -5.23 19.28
C GLY A 173 0.58 -3.84 19.81
N ARG A 174 1.31 -2.90 19.25
CA ARG A 174 1.14 -1.47 19.48
C ARG A 174 1.17 -0.71 18.17
N LEU A 175 0.55 0.44 18.19
CA LEU A 175 0.57 1.44 17.14
C LEU A 175 1.04 2.75 17.75
N THR A 176 2.06 3.35 17.18
CA THR A 176 2.57 4.66 17.60
C THR A 176 2.28 5.68 16.52
N ILE A 177 1.45 6.68 16.85
CA ILE A 177 1.10 7.78 15.95
C ILE A 177 1.33 9.07 16.72
N LEU A 178 2.14 9.99 16.17
CA LEU A 178 2.30 11.36 16.67
C LEU A 178 2.62 11.41 18.18
N SER A 179 3.57 10.57 18.60
CA SER A 179 4.01 10.39 20.00
C SER A 179 2.99 9.74 20.94
N LYS A 180 1.80 9.36 20.46
CA LYS A 180 0.85 8.55 21.23
C LYS A 180 1.02 7.08 20.93
N ARG A 181 0.96 6.30 22.01
CA ARG A 181 0.96 4.85 21.94
C ARG A 181 -0.47 4.36 22.10
N LEU A 182 -0.89 3.56 21.13
CA LEU A 182 -2.10 2.77 21.18
C LEU A 182 -1.72 1.30 21.30
N THR A 183 -2.54 0.56 22.04
CA THR A 183 -2.37 -0.88 22.21
C THR A 183 -3.42 -1.58 21.38
N PHE A 184 -3.01 -2.49 20.50
CA PHE A 184 -3.98 -3.31 19.80
C PHE A 184 -4.63 -4.29 20.78
N THR A 185 -5.96 -4.29 20.84
CA THR A 185 -6.75 -5.14 21.74
C THR A 185 -7.17 -6.43 21.07
N GLU A 186 -7.43 -6.37 19.77
CA GLU A 186 -7.83 -7.51 18.94
C GLU A 186 -7.51 -7.23 17.48
N GLY A 187 -7.41 -8.28 16.67
CA GLY A 187 -7.29 -8.09 15.23
C GLY A 187 -7.11 -9.37 14.44
N THR A 188 -7.56 -9.34 13.20
CA THR A 188 -7.48 -10.44 12.23
C THR A 188 -7.04 -9.91 10.86
N ILE A 189 -6.24 -10.72 10.17
CA ILE A 189 -5.84 -10.54 8.78
C ILE A 189 -6.32 -11.78 8.03
N GLY A 190 -7.41 -11.62 7.26
CA GLY A 190 -8.10 -12.71 6.59
C GLY A 190 -7.80 -12.78 5.09
N PHE A 191 -7.63 -13.99 4.57
CA PHE A 191 -7.46 -14.25 3.14
C PHE A 191 -8.65 -15.07 2.63
N GLN A 192 -9.30 -14.60 1.57
CA GLN A 192 -10.54 -15.16 1.02
C GLN A 192 -10.40 -15.48 -0.48
N GLY A 193 -9.32 -16.16 -0.85
CA GLY A 193 -9.01 -16.53 -2.25
C GLY A 193 -8.15 -15.52 -2.99
N SER A 194 -7.84 -14.37 -2.37
CA SER A 194 -6.91 -13.36 -2.88
C SER A 194 -5.62 -13.35 -2.06
N LEU A 195 -4.50 -12.96 -2.67
CA LEU A 195 -3.25 -12.65 -1.96
C LEU A 195 -3.31 -11.31 -1.21
N VAL A 196 -4.28 -10.45 -1.51
CA VAL A 196 -4.54 -9.22 -0.77
C VAL A 196 -5.47 -9.57 0.39
N PRO A 197 -5.03 -9.44 1.65
CA PRO A 197 -5.88 -9.78 2.77
C PRO A 197 -6.83 -8.63 3.14
N TYR A 198 -7.90 -9.01 3.83
CA TYR A 198 -8.79 -8.10 4.54
C TYR A 198 -8.29 -7.91 5.97
N LEU A 199 -8.15 -6.66 6.38
CA LEU A 199 -7.74 -6.25 7.72
C LEU A 199 -8.99 -5.98 8.56
N ASN A 200 -8.94 -6.37 9.83
CA ASN A 200 -9.88 -5.92 10.86
C ASN A 200 -9.14 -5.89 12.18
N MET A 201 -8.72 -4.73 12.65
CA MET A 201 -7.88 -4.57 13.84
C MET A 201 -8.37 -3.41 14.70
N THR A 202 -8.38 -3.60 16.02
CA THR A 202 -8.82 -2.59 16.98
C THR A 202 -7.65 -2.21 17.89
N ALA A 203 -7.38 -0.91 18.02
CA ALA A 203 -6.40 -0.36 18.94
C ALA A 203 -7.02 0.67 19.88
N THR A 204 -6.58 0.72 21.13
CA THR A 204 -7.09 1.64 22.14
C THR A 204 -5.99 2.44 22.82
N THR A 205 -6.33 3.62 23.30
CA THR A 205 -5.47 4.43 24.17
C THR A 205 -6.33 5.29 25.10
N THR A 206 -5.76 5.70 26.23
CA THR A 206 -6.46 6.53 27.23
C THR A 206 -5.81 7.91 27.28
N THR A 207 -6.62 8.95 27.13
CA THR A 207 -6.22 10.34 27.34
C THR A 207 -6.69 10.82 28.72
N SER A 208 -6.41 12.07 29.08
CA SER A 208 -6.89 12.68 30.33
C SER A 208 -8.43 12.78 30.41
N SER A 209 -9.13 12.73 29.27
CA SER A 209 -10.55 13.02 29.18
C SER A 209 -11.38 11.94 28.49
N ALA A 210 -10.76 11.00 27.76
CA ALA A 210 -11.49 9.96 27.04
C ALA A 210 -10.65 8.70 26.81
N THR A 211 -11.33 7.56 26.63
CA THR A 211 -10.72 6.37 26.01
C THR A 211 -10.98 6.43 24.52
N VAL A 212 -9.92 6.41 23.71
CA VAL A 212 -9.97 6.49 22.26
C VAL A 212 -9.76 5.10 21.67
N THR A 213 -10.62 4.73 20.72
CA THR A 213 -10.55 3.48 19.97
C THR A 213 -10.36 3.79 18.49
N ILE A 214 -9.43 3.08 17.85
CA ILE A 214 -9.17 3.12 16.41
C ILE A 214 -9.46 1.73 15.85
N VAL A 215 -10.30 1.67 14.83
CA VAL A 215 -10.54 0.45 14.04
C VAL A 215 -9.90 0.63 12.66
N VAL A 216 -9.09 -0.34 12.27
CA VAL A 216 -8.48 -0.45 10.94
C VAL A 216 -9.16 -1.60 10.20
N SER A 217 -9.85 -1.31 9.11
CA SER A 217 -10.65 -2.29 8.37
C SER A 217 -10.48 -2.15 6.85
N GLY A 218 -10.79 -3.18 6.06
CA GLY A 218 -10.71 -3.10 4.59
C GLY A 218 -9.53 -3.89 3.99
N GLU A 219 -9.34 -3.78 2.69
CA GLU A 219 -8.23 -4.46 2.01
C GLU A 219 -6.88 -3.85 2.43
N ALA A 220 -5.82 -4.66 2.54
CA ALA A 220 -4.51 -4.15 2.92
C ALA A 220 -3.93 -3.11 1.95
N THR A 221 -4.41 -3.08 0.71
CA THR A 221 -4.07 -2.08 -0.31
C THR A 221 -4.84 -0.75 -0.15
N ASP A 222 -5.99 -0.77 0.53
CA ASP A 222 -6.83 0.40 0.80
C ASP A 222 -7.50 0.30 2.19
N PRO A 223 -6.72 0.45 3.28
CA PRO A 223 -7.24 0.34 4.64
C PRO A 223 -8.03 1.59 5.05
N LYS A 224 -9.18 1.37 5.66
CA LYS A 224 -10.04 2.40 6.26
C LYS A 224 -9.82 2.50 7.76
N PHE A 225 -9.76 3.73 8.26
CA PHE A 225 -9.57 4.04 9.68
C PHE A 225 -10.81 4.71 10.25
N THR A 226 -11.31 4.19 11.37
CA THR A 226 -12.44 4.77 12.10
C THR A 226 -12.03 5.06 13.53
N PHE A 227 -12.39 6.24 14.03
CA PHE A 227 -12.01 6.68 15.37
C PHE A 227 -13.28 6.91 16.18
N SER A 228 -13.27 6.41 17.40
CA SER A 228 -14.35 6.61 18.36
C SER A 228 -13.77 6.86 19.75
N SER A 229 -14.60 7.32 20.66
CA SER A 229 -14.19 7.54 22.04
C SER A 229 -15.32 7.32 23.03
N VAL A 230 -14.93 7.12 24.30
CA VAL A 230 -15.83 7.11 25.45
C VAL A 230 -15.33 8.18 26.44
N PRO A 231 -16.14 9.21 26.76
CA PRO A 231 -17.49 9.51 26.23
C PRO A 231 -17.51 9.76 24.71
N ALA A 232 -18.68 9.60 24.08
CA ALA A 232 -18.81 9.76 22.62
C ALA A 232 -18.54 11.22 22.19
N LEU A 233 -17.49 11.41 21.39
CA LEU A 233 -17.10 12.69 20.81
C LEU A 233 -17.15 12.62 19.28
N PRO A 234 -17.32 13.77 18.59
CA PRO A 234 -17.07 13.87 17.16
C PRO A 234 -15.65 13.39 16.80
N GLN A 235 -15.49 12.77 15.64
CA GLN A 235 -14.24 12.15 15.21
C GLN A 235 -13.05 13.13 15.20
N ASP A 236 -13.29 14.38 14.81
CA ASP A 236 -12.27 15.42 14.75
C ASP A 236 -11.80 15.84 16.15
N GLU A 237 -12.71 15.86 17.12
CA GLU A 237 -12.40 16.11 18.53
C GLU A 237 -11.59 14.94 19.14
N VAL A 238 -11.90 13.70 18.75
CA VAL A 238 -11.12 12.51 19.13
C VAL A 238 -9.69 12.62 18.60
N LEU A 239 -9.52 13.02 17.35
CA LEU A 239 -8.20 13.21 16.73
C LEU A 239 -7.44 14.35 17.40
N ALA A 240 -8.08 15.48 17.71
CA ALA A 240 -7.45 16.59 18.41
C ALA A 240 -6.95 16.19 19.80
N GLN A 241 -7.78 15.48 20.58
CA GLN A 241 -7.38 14.97 21.89
C GLN A 241 -6.29 13.91 21.80
N LEU A 242 -6.34 13.05 20.78
CA LEU A 242 -5.29 12.07 20.53
C LEU A 242 -3.97 12.78 20.21
N ILE A 243 -3.95 13.70 19.26
CA ILE A 243 -2.70 14.28 18.74
C ILE A 243 -2.13 15.33 19.69
N PHE A 244 -2.97 16.23 20.21
CA PHE A 244 -2.54 17.39 20.98
C PHE A 244 -2.89 17.30 22.47
N GLY A 245 -3.69 16.32 22.90
CA GLY A 245 -4.12 16.20 24.30
C GLY A 245 -5.11 17.28 24.74
N GLN A 246 -5.72 18.02 23.81
CA GLN A 246 -6.66 19.09 24.10
C GLN A 246 -7.77 19.16 23.04
N SER A 247 -8.86 19.83 23.40
CA SER A 247 -10.02 20.03 22.53
C SER A 247 -9.68 20.86 21.30
N MET A 248 -10.38 20.64 20.20
CA MET A 248 -10.26 21.44 18.97
C MET A 248 -10.42 22.93 19.23
N SER A 249 -11.36 23.29 20.12
CA SER A 249 -11.64 24.68 20.50
C SER A 249 -10.44 25.44 21.08
N LYS A 250 -9.41 24.72 21.53
CA LYS A 250 -8.19 25.27 22.13
C LYS A 250 -6.98 25.19 21.21
N LEU A 251 -7.12 24.65 20.01
CA LEU A 251 -6.03 24.54 19.05
C LEU A 251 -5.76 25.89 18.38
N SER A 252 -4.48 26.22 18.23
CA SER A 252 -4.08 27.35 17.38
C SER A 252 -4.24 27.00 15.90
N PRO A 253 -4.36 27.99 14.99
CA PRO A 253 -4.47 27.72 13.55
C PRO A 253 -3.33 26.85 12.99
N LEU A 254 -2.12 27.02 13.53
CA LEU A 254 -0.97 26.19 13.16
C LEU A 254 -1.13 24.72 13.60
N GLN A 255 -1.72 24.47 14.77
CA GLN A 255 -1.99 23.12 15.27
C GLN A 255 -3.12 22.45 14.47
N ILE A 256 -4.12 23.21 14.03
CA ILE A 256 -5.18 22.69 13.15
C ILE A 256 -4.59 22.27 11.80
N ALA A 257 -3.65 23.04 11.24
CA ALA A 257 -2.94 22.64 10.02
C ALA A 257 -2.14 21.34 10.20
N GLN A 258 -1.48 21.19 11.35
CA GLN A 258 -0.79 19.96 11.71
C GLN A 258 -1.76 18.78 11.87
N LEU A 259 -2.95 19.01 12.45
CA LEU A 259 -4.02 18.01 12.57
C LEU A 259 -4.46 17.48 11.20
N ALA A 260 -4.71 18.38 10.25
CA ALA A 260 -5.11 18.02 8.89
C ALA A 260 -4.02 17.17 8.19
N SER A 261 -2.75 17.54 8.33
CA SER A 261 -1.63 16.77 7.77
C SER A 261 -1.52 15.36 8.39
N ALA A 262 -1.74 15.26 9.70
CA ALA A 262 -1.73 14.00 10.44
C ALA A 262 -2.88 13.07 10.03
N ALA A 263 -4.09 13.62 9.89
CA ALA A 263 -5.26 12.88 9.42
C ALA A 263 -5.04 12.38 7.98
N ALA A 264 -4.46 13.20 7.10
CA ALA A 264 -4.13 12.80 5.73
C ALA A 264 -3.10 11.66 5.67
N GLN A 265 -2.06 11.69 6.52
CA GLN A 265 -1.08 10.60 6.63
C GLN A 265 -1.67 9.29 7.14
N LEU A 266 -2.69 9.38 8.00
CA LEU A 266 -3.35 8.23 8.58
C LEU A 266 -4.40 7.64 7.63
N ALA A 267 -5.14 8.49 6.92
CA ALA A 267 -6.14 8.10 5.91
C ALA A 267 -5.53 7.57 4.60
N GLY A 268 -4.22 7.70 4.37
CA GLY A 268 -3.55 7.06 3.24
C GLY A 268 -3.99 7.57 1.87
N VAL A 269 -4.43 8.84 1.79
CA VAL A 269 -5.13 9.51 0.66
C VAL A 269 -6.66 9.39 0.79
N GLY A 270 -7.30 10.39 1.44
CA GLY A 270 -8.76 10.50 1.53
C GLY A 270 -9.34 10.90 2.91
N GLY A 271 -8.66 11.78 3.66
CA GLY A 271 -9.15 12.25 4.97
C GLY A 271 -10.38 13.18 4.88
N SER A 272 -11.18 13.21 5.95
CA SER A 272 -12.45 13.95 6.09
C SER A 272 -12.38 15.44 5.70
N THR A 273 -13.36 15.91 4.91
CA THR A 273 -13.48 17.31 4.45
C THR A 273 -13.68 18.31 5.61
N SER A 274 -14.30 17.86 6.70
CA SER A 274 -14.63 18.68 7.87
C SER A 274 -13.42 19.25 8.61
N LEU A 275 -12.24 18.63 8.51
CA LEU A 275 -11.01 19.15 9.10
C LEU A 275 -10.46 20.34 8.30
N LEU A 276 -10.57 20.27 6.97
CA LEU A 276 -10.11 21.34 6.07
C LEU A 276 -11.02 22.57 6.22
N GLU A 277 -12.34 22.37 6.31
CA GLU A 277 -13.33 23.43 6.55
C GLU A 277 -13.08 24.20 7.86
N ASN A 278 -12.69 23.50 8.93
CA ASN A 278 -12.33 24.14 10.20
C ASN A 278 -11.00 24.91 10.13
N LEU A 279 -10.01 24.39 9.39
CA LEU A 279 -8.76 25.10 9.15
C LEU A 279 -8.99 26.38 8.34
N GLN A 280 -9.81 26.29 7.29
CA GLN A 280 -10.24 27.41 6.45
C GLN A 280 -10.78 28.55 7.34
N SER A 281 -11.71 28.21 8.23
CA SER A 281 -12.29 29.16 9.20
C SER A 281 -11.25 29.80 10.13
N ALA A 282 -10.27 29.03 10.61
CA ALA A 282 -9.27 29.50 11.57
C ALA A 282 -8.18 30.40 10.95
N ILE A 283 -7.77 30.15 9.71
CA ILE A 283 -6.81 31.00 8.98
C ILE A 283 -7.49 32.10 8.16
N GLY A 284 -8.83 32.08 8.11
CA GLY A 284 -9.65 33.07 7.43
C GLY A 284 -9.55 32.99 5.90
N VAL A 285 -9.53 31.79 5.36
CA VAL A 285 -9.65 31.51 3.91
C VAL A 285 -10.98 30.81 3.64
N ASP A 286 -11.48 30.90 2.42
CA ASP A 286 -12.80 30.38 2.04
C ASP A 286 -12.71 28.99 1.40
N ASP A 287 -11.52 28.62 0.90
CA ASP A 287 -11.26 27.35 0.26
C ASP A 287 -9.83 26.88 0.59
N LEU A 288 -9.69 25.59 0.81
CA LEU A 288 -8.40 24.95 1.06
C LEU A 288 -8.48 23.54 0.52
N ASP A 289 -7.62 23.22 -0.43
CA ASP A 289 -7.70 22.00 -1.21
C ASP A 289 -6.32 21.36 -1.38
N VAL A 290 -6.31 20.03 -1.54
CA VAL A 290 -5.12 19.23 -1.85
C VAL A 290 -5.31 18.63 -3.23
N THR A 291 -4.64 19.23 -4.21
CA THR A 291 -4.74 18.85 -5.62
C THR A 291 -3.45 18.21 -6.10
N THR A 292 -3.51 17.54 -7.26
CA THR A 292 -2.32 17.05 -7.94
C THR A 292 -1.92 18.08 -8.99
N ASP A 293 -0.69 18.58 -8.93
CA ASP A 293 -0.19 19.53 -9.92
C ASP A 293 -0.04 18.89 -11.31
N GLU A 294 0.15 19.73 -12.33
CA GLU A 294 0.35 19.30 -13.73
C GLU A 294 1.58 18.37 -13.93
N LYS A 295 2.47 18.30 -12.94
CA LYS A 295 3.68 17.47 -12.92
C LYS A 295 3.50 16.20 -12.07
N GLY A 296 2.27 15.87 -11.67
CA GLY A 296 1.94 14.70 -10.85
C GLY A 296 2.47 14.76 -9.41
N GLY A 297 2.85 15.95 -8.92
CA GLY A 297 3.22 16.23 -7.53
C GLY A 297 2.00 16.61 -6.70
N THR A 298 2.06 16.40 -5.39
CA THR A 298 1.01 16.87 -4.48
C THR A 298 1.16 18.37 -4.26
N ALA A 299 0.08 19.13 -4.46
CA ALA A 299 0.03 20.56 -4.21
C ALA A 299 -1.11 20.93 -3.26
N VAL A 300 -0.86 21.94 -2.44
CA VAL A 300 -1.85 22.51 -1.54
C VAL A 300 -2.24 23.89 -2.07
N SER A 301 -3.53 24.17 -2.18
CA SER A 301 -4.08 25.47 -2.55
C SER A 301 -4.91 26.07 -1.43
N ALA A 302 -4.83 27.38 -1.26
CA ALA A 302 -5.66 28.16 -0.36
C ALA A 302 -6.28 29.33 -1.13
N GLY A 303 -7.60 29.46 -1.04
CA GLY A 303 -8.39 30.43 -1.79
C GLY A 303 -9.19 31.36 -0.89
N LYS A 304 -9.30 32.64 -1.26
CA LYS A 304 -10.09 33.63 -0.52
C LYS A 304 -10.76 34.63 -1.46
N TYR A 305 -12.04 34.91 -1.20
CA TYR A 305 -12.76 36.03 -1.74
C TYR A 305 -12.37 37.31 -1.00
N LEU A 306 -11.77 38.26 -1.72
CA LEU A 306 -11.54 39.61 -1.20
C LEU A 306 -12.83 40.45 -1.25
N ASN A 307 -13.74 40.11 -2.17
CA ASN A 307 -15.09 40.63 -2.32
C ASN A 307 -15.87 39.73 -3.31
N ASP A 308 -17.15 40.03 -3.57
CA ASP A 308 -18.03 39.28 -4.48
C ASP A 308 -17.50 39.11 -5.92
N ARG A 309 -16.46 39.85 -6.30
CA ARG A 309 -15.88 39.87 -7.65
C ARG A 309 -14.41 39.48 -7.69
N THR A 310 -13.71 39.38 -6.58
CA THR A 310 -12.26 39.16 -6.57
C THR A 310 -11.92 37.95 -5.72
N TYR A 311 -11.39 36.91 -6.37
CA TYR A 311 -10.95 35.69 -5.75
C TYR A 311 -9.44 35.53 -5.92
N VAL A 312 -8.73 35.24 -4.83
CA VAL A 312 -7.28 35.02 -4.85
C VAL A 312 -7.00 33.60 -4.41
N THR A 313 -6.14 32.91 -5.15
CA THR A 313 -5.68 31.56 -4.85
C THR A 313 -4.17 31.55 -4.75
N ILE A 314 -3.63 30.95 -3.69
CA ILE A 314 -2.21 30.65 -3.55
C ILE A 314 -2.06 29.14 -3.53
N GLN A 315 -1.20 28.61 -4.39
CA GLN A 315 -0.90 27.19 -4.51
C GLN A 315 0.59 26.95 -4.29
N LYS A 316 0.93 25.83 -3.64
CA LYS A 316 2.31 25.39 -3.44
C LYS A 316 2.42 23.87 -3.54
N GLY A 317 3.28 23.39 -4.44
CA GLY A 317 3.60 21.97 -4.59
C GLY A 317 4.83 21.50 -3.79
N ASP A 318 5.09 20.21 -3.87
CA ASP A 318 6.20 19.49 -3.23
C ASP A 318 7.54 19.62 -3.97
N LYS A 319 7.53 20.02 -5.24
CA LYS A 319 8.73 20.24 -6.07
C LYS A 319 9.15 21.71 -6.07
N PRO A 320 10.44 22.04 -6.19
CA PRO A 320 10.88 23.42 -6.45
C PRO A 320 10.26 23.94 -7.76
N GLY A 321 9.75 25.18 -7.79
CA GLY A 321 9.11 25.73 -8.99
C GLY A 321 7.65 25.29 -9.20
N SER A 322 6.92 25.06 -8.10
CA SER A 322 5.52 24.60 -8.09
C SER A 322 4.57 25.59 -7.38
N GLY A 323 5.10 26.71 -6.92
CA GLY A 323 4.33 27.81 -6.37
C GLY A 323 3.59 28.57 -7.46
N LYS A 324 2.28 28.80 -7.28
CA LYS A 324 1.45 29.59 -8.19
C LYS A 324 0.52 30.49 -7.39
N ALA A 325 0.40 31.75 -7.79
CA ALA A 325 -0.59 32.69 -7.29
C ALA A 325 -1.51 33.07 -8.44
N THR A 326 -2.82 32.95 -8.23
CA THR A 326 -3.85 33.30 -9.20
C THR A 326 -4.78 34.34 -8.60
N ILE A 327 -5.14 35.35 -9.38
CA ILE A 327 -6.20 36.30 -9.05
C ILE A 327 -7.24 36.28 -10.16
N ASP A 328 -8.48 36.05 -9.77
CA ASP A 328 -9.65 36.08 -10.63
C ASP A 328 -10.51 37.30 -10.28
N LEU A 329 -10.75 38.16 -11.27
CA LEU A 329 -11.58 39.35 -11.15
C LEU A 329 -12.77 39.27 -12.11
N ASN A 330 -13.98 39.18 -11.56
CA ASN A 330 -15.22 39.26 -12.32
C ASN A 330 -15.57 40.71 -12.63
N VAL A 331 -15.53 41.08 -13.91
CA VAL A 331 -15.80 42.45 -14.40
C VAL A 331 -17.28 42.64 -14.74
N GLY A 332 -18.06 41.55 -14.75
CA GLY A 332 -19.49 41.54 -15.07
C GLY A 332 -19.78 41.26 -16.55
N ARG A 333 -21.08 41.04 -16.86
CA ARG A 333 -21.57 40.67 -18.22
C ARG A 333 -20.88 39.43 -18.81
N GLY A 334 -20.50 38.48 -17.96
CA GLY A 334 -19.79 37.26 -18.37
C GLY A 334 -18.28 37.42 -18.56
N VAL A 335 -17.68 38.60 -18.32
CA VAL A 335 -16.24 38.83 -18.48
C VAL A 335 -15.50 38.62 -17.15
N LYS A 336 -14.45 37.77 -17.18
CA LYS A 336 -13.52 37.51 -16.08
C LYS A 336 -12.10 37.84 -16.50
N LEU A 337 -11.33 38.54 -15.67
CA LEU A 337 -9.90 38.76 -15.83
C LEU A 337 -9.16 37.80 -14.91
N ARG A 338 -8.14 37.13 -15.42
CA ARG A 338 -7.29 36.25 -14.62
C ARG A 338 -5.85 36.71 -14.74
N GLY A 339 -5.20 36.90 -13.60
CA GLY A 339 -3.76 37.06 -13.48
C GLY A 339 -3.17 35.84 -12.79
N GLU A 340 -2.06 35.33 -13.30
CA GLU A 340 -1.32 34.21 -12.72
C GLU A 340 0.16 34.59 -12.62
N ALA A 341 0.81 34.20 -11.51
CA ALA A 341 2.24 34.31 -11.32
C ALA A 341 2.76 33.00 -10.72
N ASN A 342 3.89 32.48 -11.22
CA ASN A 342 4.54 31.32 -10.64
C ASN A 342 5.89 31.67 -9.99
N ASP A 343 6.39 30.76 -9.17
CA ASP A 343 7.68 30.87 -8.48
C ASP A 343 8.90 30.70 -9.41
N ALA A 344 8.68 30.32 -10.67
CA ALA A 344 9.68 30.37 -11.74
C ALA A 344 9.83 31.79 -12.35
N GLY A 345 9.04 32.77 -11.87
CA GLY A 345 9.10 34.16 -12.32
C GLY A 345 8.29 34.44 -13.60
N GLU A 346 7.48 33.49 -14.06
CA GLU A 346 6.55 33.71 -15.16
C GLU A 346 5.26 34.33 -14.65
N ALA A 347 4.79 35.38 -15.30
CA ALA A 347 3.49 35.98 -15.08
C ALA A 347 2.65 35.90 -16.37
N LYS A 348 1.38 35.56 -16.23
CA LYS A 348 0.42 35.44 -17.34
C LYS A 348 -0.85 36.18 -16.97
N GLY A 349 -1.44 36.86 -17.94
CA GLY A 349 -2.72 37.56 -17.79
C GLY A 349 -3.63 37.19 -18.95
N GLY A 350 -4.91 36.98 -18.68
CA GLY A 350 -5.90 36.61 -19.68
C GLY A 350 -7.28 37.21 -19.41
N VAL A 351 -8.05 37.36 -20.48
CA VAL A 351 -9.46 37.76 -20.45
C VAL A 351 -10.29 36.55 -20.85
N PHE A 352 -11.28 36.20 -20.04
CA PHE A 352 -12.16 35.06 -20.22
C PHE A 352 -13.59 35.57 -20.35
N TYR A 353 -14.35 35.03 -21.29
CA TYR A 353 -15.76 35.34 -21.48
C TYR A 353 -16.58 34.07 -21.37
N GLU A 354 -17.54 34.07 -20.46
CA GLU A 354 -18.43 32.94 -20.17
C GLU A 354 -19.88 33.41 -20.33
N ARG A 355 -20.63 32.68 -21.17
CA ARG A 355 -22.03 32.97 -21.47
C ARG A 355 -22.84 31.71 -21.22
N GLU A 356 -23.65 31.74 -20.18
CA GLU A 356 -24.65 30.69 -19.91
C GLU A 356 -25.72 30.71 -21.01
N TYR A 357 -26.12 29.53 -21.46
CA TYR A 357 -27.23 29.29 -22.39
C TYR A 357 -28.39 28.64 -21.66
#